data_AF-A0A7I7SGT4-F1
#
_entry.id   AF-A0A7I7SGT4-F1
#
_cell.length_a   1.000
_cell.length_b   1.000
_cell.length_c   1.000
_cell.angle_alpha   90.00
_cell.angle_beta   90.00
_cell.angle_gamma   90.00
#
_symmetry.space_group_name_H-M   'P 1'
#
loop_
_entity.id
_entity.type
_entity.pdbx_description
1 polymer ?
#
loop_
_entity_poly.entity_id
_entity_poly.type
_entity_poly.pdbx_seq_one_letter_code
_entity_poly.pdbx_strand_id
1 'polypeptide(L)'
;MDPAIATGLVRVAVIGDDSAADLALPTKVSIRELIPVVRRVLASGRDDDDLSSEQAAEPVRPYSLRPFAGTPFSLDATLETMAVKDGEQLLLCVLPPGPAAPPVVEDIADAAAIHSSQQTSVFDPSTMLGPAALVVGVAALVLLCGLAGYGWYSGYPVWAQGTFGALAVTSAVATALLGRRDHGQASGILGVATVLPLGLALAAALPSGTPAPRLVLAAAGLFAWSLLHVAISSRWVATHAAVVLVSASVGLAAAARILWNFPYLTLGCALLTVALIVAIQAPTFAPVLARFPFFYVPAPGERVPAPLTLAEIEDLPRRAALSQSFQAGLVSGSVVLTVIGSVMVVWLPDAPSLLCWWLVVAVGMVTVLRIRLFGAAVPSLWFLASPLLTAVALTASFAATDHMVAAVWAAGVVVGLTALLIIAGVATPGALSIPRRGYLDIFENVLLYTILPTVVWLVGLISLIRNRSPL
;
A
#
# COMPACT_ATOMS: atom_id res chain seq x y z
N MET A 1 -10.46 -22.66 34.89
CA MET A 1 -9.51 -22.25 35.95
C MET A 1 -8.14 -22.18 35.30
N ASP A 2 -7.47 -21.04 35.43
CA ASP A 2 -6.12 -20.88 34.88
C ASP A 2 -5.18 -21.85 35.60
N PRO A 3 -4.45 -22.74 34.91
CA PRO A 3 -3.62 -23.76 35.57
C PRO A 3 -2.55 -23.13 36.47
N ALA A 4 -2.11 -21.91 36.17
CA ALA A 4 -1.25 -21.09 37.01
C ALA A 4 -1.76 -20.86 38.45
N ILE A 5 -3.08 -20.74 38.64
CA ILE A 5 -3.69 -20.53 39.96
C ILE A 5 -3.72 -21.84 40.77
N ALA A 6 -3.75 -22.99 40.10
CA ALA A 6 -3.83 -24.30 40.74
C ALA A 6 -2.46 -24.84 41.19
N THR A 7 -1.38 -24.51 40.47
CA THR A 7 -0.02 -25.03 40.73
C THR A 7 0.97 -23.97 41.23
N GLY A 8 0.65 -22.67 41.10
CA GLY A 8 1.57 -21.58 41.44
C GLY A 8 2.76 -21.45 40.49
N LEU A 9 2.70 -22.08 39.32
CA LEU A 9 3.72 -22.07 38.27
C LEU A 9 3.13 -21.51 36.98
N VAL A 10 3.89 -20.68 36.27
CA VAL A 10 3.55 -20.20 34.92
C VAL A 10 4.58 -20.70 33.92
N ARG A 11 4.12 -21.26 32.80
CA ARG A 11 4.97 -21.71 31.71
C ARG A 11 5.27 -20.54 30.79
N VAL A 12 6.53 -20.10 30.74
CA VAL A 12 7.01 -19.04 29.85
C VAL A 12 8.09 -19.56 28.93
N ALA A 13 8.22 -18.96 27.74
CA ALA A 13 9.38 -19.18 26.88
C ALA A 13 10.37 -18.05 27.13
N VAL A 14 11.52 -18.36 27.75
CA VAL A 14 12.58 -17.37 27.98
C VAL A 14 13.59 -17.43 26.85
N ILE A 15 13.89 -16.27 26.26
CA ILE A 15 14.83 -16.11 25.16
C ILE A 15 16.05 -15.34 25.70
N GLY A 16 17.21 -15.98 25.67
CA GLY A 16 18.53 -15.37 25.89
C GLY A 16 19.17 -14.89 24.58
N ASP A 17 20.44 -14.52 24.63
CA ASP A 17 21.16 -14.00 23.46
C ASP A 17 21.35 -15.08 22.37
N ASP A 18 21.72 -16.31 22.77
CA ASP A 18 22.04 -17.41 21.85
C ASP A 18 21.10 -18.64 21.98
N SER A 19 20.23 -18.66 22.99
CA SER A 19 19.38 -19.82 23.29
C SER A 19 17.98 -19.41 23.76
N ALA A 20 17.01 -20.32 23.61
CA ALA A 20 15.67 -20.16 24.13
C ALA A 20 15.22 -21.44 24.86
N ALA A 21 14.53 -21.28 25.98
CA ALA A 21 14.06 -22.39 26.82
C ALA A 21 12.62 -22.17 27.31
N ASP A 22 11.81 -23.22 27.24
CA ASP A 22 10.48 -23.27 27.86
C ASP A 22 10.63 -23.64 29.34
N LEU A 23 10.24 -22.74 30.23
CA LEU A 23 10.45 -22.85 31.67
C LEU A 23 9.12 -22.72 32.42
N ALA A 24 8.89 -23.57 33.41
CA ALA A 24 7.81 -23.39 34.38
C ALA A 24 8.37 -22.64 35.60
N LEU A 25 8.04 -21.34 35.70
CA LEU A 25 8.56 -20.46 36.76
C LEU A 25 7.52 -20.24 37.86
N PRO A 26 7.91 -20.26 39.15
CA PRO A 26 7.03 -19.89 40.25
C PRO A 26 6.52 -18.46 40.15
N THR A 27 5.20 -18.26 40.31
CA THR A 27 4.58 -16.93 40.11
C THR A 27 4.80 -15.95 41.25
N LYS A 28 5.05 -16.45 42.46
CA LYS A 28 5.16 -15.69 43.72
C LYS A 28 6.60 -15.36 44.11
N VAL A 29 7.58 -15.86 43.38
CA VAL A 29 9.01 -15.65 43.64
C VAL A 29 9.46 -14.36 42.95
N SER A 30 10.36 -13.62 43.59
CA SER A 30 10.92 -12.39 43.03
C SER A 30 11.76 -12.70 41.79
N ILE A 31 11.75 -11.83 40.79
CA ILE A 31 12.52 -12.04 39.56
C ILE A 31 14.02 -12.20 39.88
N ARG A 32 14.54 -11.46 40.87
CA ARG A 32 15.92 -11.59 41.35
C ARG A 32 16.34 -13.03 41.66
N GLU A 33 15.46 -13.80 42.28
CA GLU A 33 15.71 -15.20 42.66
C GLU A 33 15.55 -16.17 41.48
N LEU A 34 14.73 -15.81 40.49
CA LEU A 34 14.52 -16.61 39.28
C LEU A 34 15.67 -16.48 38.27
N ILE A 35 16.34 -15.32 38.21
CA ILE A 35 17.38 -15.03 37.21
C ILE A 35 18.54 -16.04 37.20
N PRO A 36 19.12 -16.47 38.34
CA PRO A 36 20.19 -17.46 38.35
C PRO A 36 19.77 -18.79 37.73
N VAL A 37 18.58 -19.29 38.08
CA VAL A 37 17.98 -20.53 37.55
C VAL A 37 17.77 -20.43 36.04
N VAL A 38 17.17 -19.32 35.60
CA VAL A 38 16.94 -19.04 34.17
C VAL A 38 18.26 -19.01 33.40
N ARG A 39 19.31 -18.38 33.95
CA ARG A 39 20.63 -18.32 33.32
C ARG A 39 21.30 -19.69 33.19
N ARG A 40 21.21 -20.53 34.24
CA ARG A 40 21.75 -21.91 34.18
C ARG A 40 21.05 -22.71 33.09
N VAL A 41 19.72 -22.70 33.10
CA VAL A 41 18.94 -23.45 32.10
C VAL A 41 19.19 -22.94 30.67
N LEU A 42 19.36 -21.64 30.47
CA LEU A 42 19.71 -21.10 29.15
C LEU A 42 21.13 -21.46 28.69
N ALA A 43 22.07 -21.62 29.62
CA ALA A 43 23.47 -21.94 29.31
C ALA A 43 23.71 -23.44 29.06
N SER A 44 23.11 -24.33 29.86
CA SER A 44 23.38 -25.78 29.84
C SER A 44 22.16 -26.64 29.47
N GLY A 45 20.96 -26.06 29.48
CA GLY A 45 19.69 -26.80 29.33
C GLY A 45 19.21 -27.49 30.62
N ARG A 46 19.95 -27.36 31.73
CA ARG A 46 19.62 -27.95 33.05
C ARG A 46 19.86 -26.93 34.16
N ASP A 47 19.09 -27.03 35.25
CA ASP A 47 19.25 -26.11 36.40
C ASP A 47 20.41 -26.51 37.33
N ASP A 48 20.86 -27.77 37.28
CA ASP A 48 21.89 -28.30 38.19
C ASP A 48 23.34 -28.09 37.72
N ASP A 49 23.54 -27.64 36.48
CA ASP A 49 24.87 -27.44 35.91
C ASP A 49 25.43 -26.05 36.28
N ASP A 50 26.72 -26.01 36.65
CA ASP A 50 27.42 -24.76 36.92
C ASP A 50 27.63 -23.92 35.65
N LEU A 51 27.49 -22.60 35.78
CA LEU A 51 27.79 -21.66 34.69
C LEU A 51 29.29 -21.71 34.37
N SER A 52 29.66 -21.72 33.08
CA SER A 52 31.07 -21.61 32.68
C SER A 52 31.69 -20.28 33.13
N SER A 53 33.01 -20.19 33.27
CA SER A 53 33.71 -19.00 33.76
C SER A 53 33.38 -17.70 33.00
N GLU A 54 33.08 -17.80 31.69
CA GLU A 54 32.66 -16.67 30.85
C GLU A 54 31.19 -16.28 31.07
N GLN A 55 30.32 -17.26 31.30
CA GLN A 55 28.88 -17.04 31.54
C GLN A 55 28.56 -16.73 33.01
N ALA A 56 29.45 -17.09 33.93
CA ALA A 56 29.41 -16.76 35.35
C ALA A 56 29.92 -15.33 35.63
N ALA A 57 30.60 -14.70 34.67
CA ALA A 57 30.99 -13.30 34.78
C ALA A 57 29.73 -12.44 34.99
N GLU A 58 29.61 -11.84 36.18
CA GLU A 58 28.51 -10.93 36.45
C GLU A 58 28.73 -9.63 35.68
N PRO A 59 27.82 -9.25 34.76
CA PRO A 59 27.87 -7.93 34.17
C PRO A 59 27.75 -6.87 35.28
N VAL A 60 28.31 -5.69 35.03
CA VAL A 60 28.26 -4.54 35.94
C VAL A 60 26.84 -4.18 36.39
N ARG A 61 25.81 -4.61 35.64
CA ARG A 61 24.39 -4.44 35.96
C ARG A 61 23.68 -5.78 36.00
N PRO A 62 22.74 -5.99 36.94
CA PRO A 62 22.01 -7.25 37.05
C PRO A 62 21.13 -7.53 35.83
N TYR A 63 20.92 -8.81 35.53
CA TYR A 63 19.94 -9.25 34.55
C TYR A 63 18.52 -9.15 35.11
N SER A 64 17.57 -8.86 34.23
CA SER A 64 16.13 -8.93 34.50
C SER A 64 15.40 -9.56 33.31
N LEU A 65 14.13 -9.90 33.50
CA LEU A 65 13.23 -10.37 32.46
C LEU A 65 12.43 -9.19 31.89
N ARG A 66 12.20 -9.18 30.59
CA ARG A 66 11.30 -8.22 29.94
C ARG A 66 10.32 -8.93 29.01
N PRO A 67 9.09 -8.44 28.84
CA PRO A 67 8.23 -8.92 27.77
C PRO A 67 8.86 -8.58 26.40
N PHE A 68 8.48 -9.31 25.35
CA PHE A 68 9.04 -9.14 24.00
C PHE A 68 8.98 -7.67 23.52
N ALA A 69 7.89 -6.97 23.84
CA ALA A 69 7.72 -5.54 23.64
C ALA A 69 7.43 -4.86 24.98
N GLY A 70 8.44 -4.26 25.61
CA GLY A 70 8.26 -3.49 26.84
C GLY A 70 9.55 -3.22 27.60
N THR A 71 9.40 -2.64 28.79
CA THR A 71 10.50 -2.35 29.71
C THR A 71 10.84 -3.59 30.55
N PRO A 72 12.11 -3.75 30.96
CA PRO A 72 12.49 -4.79 31.89
C PRO A 72 11.72 -4.68 33.20
N PHE A 73 11.37 -5.83 33.76
CA PHE A 73 10.71 -5.93 35.04
C PHE A 73 11.64 -5.46 36.15
N SER A 74 11.05 -4.94 37.22
CA SER A 74 11.79 -4.69 38.46
C SER A 74 12.23 -6.03 39.05
N LEU A 75 13.43 -6.08 39.63
CA LEU A 75 13.98 -7.30 40.23
C LEU A 75 13.17 -7.80 41.43
N ASP A 76 12.47 -6.87 42.10
CA ASP A 76 11.65 -7.16 43.28
C ASP A 76 10.18 -7.47 42.91
N ALA A 77 9.83 -7.36 41.62
CA ALA A 77 8.52 -7.75 41.13
C ALA A 77 8.42 -9.29 41.02
N THR A 78 7.19 -9.79 41.13
CA THR A 78 6.84 -11.19 40.90
C THR A 78 6.10 -11.32 39.57
N LEU A 79 6.12 -12.51 38.96
CA LEU A 79 5.40 -12.77 37.70
C LEU A 79 3.89 -12.58 37.86
N GLU A 80 3.35 -12.87 39.05
CA GLU A 80 1.95 -12.61 39.40
C GLU A 80 1.61 -11.12 39.38
N THR A 81 2.46 -10.28 39.99
CA THR A 81 2.27 -8.82 40.02
C THR A 81 2.35 -8.20 38.63
N MET A 82 3.20 -8.75 37.76
CA MET A 82 3.32 -8.34 36.35
C MET A 82 2.24 -8.96 35.44
N ALA A 83 1.35 -9.78 35.99
CA ALA A 83 0.25 -10.45 35.28
C ALA A 83 0.71 -11.24 34.04
N VAL A 84 1.90 -11.86 34.12
CA VAL A 84 2.46 -12.68 33.05
C VAL A 84 1.59 -13.92 32.86
N LYS A 85 1.19 -14.19 31.61
CA LYS A 85 0.29 -15.30 31.28
C LYS A 85 1.07 -16.55 30.88
N ASP A 86 0.42 -17.70 31.05
CA ASP A 86 0.93 -18.95 30.49
C ASP A 86 1.11 -18.84 28.97
N GLY A 87 2.29 -19.25 28.50
CA GLY A 87 2.73 -19.19 27.11
C GLY A 87 3.38 -17.88 26.69
N GLU A 88 3.56 -16.91 27.61
CA GLU A 88 4.17 -15.63 27.28
C GLU A 88 5.69 -15.76 27.03
N GLN A 89 6.20 -14.94 26.10
CA GLN A 89 7.62 -14.90 25.76
C GLN A 89 8.32 -13.78 26.50
N LEU A 90 9.37 -14.13 27.25
CA LEU A 90 10.19 -13.19 28.02
C LEU A 90 11.62 -13.19 27.49
N LEU A 91 12.22 -12.01 27.39
CA LEU A 91 13.61 -11.83 27.01
C LEU A 91 14.45 -11.63 28.29
N LEU A 92 15.55 -12.37 28.40
CA LEU A 92 16.58 -12.08 29.39
C LEU A 92 17.38 -10.88 28.90
N CYS A 93 17.45 -9.81 29.69
CA CYS A 93 18.19 -8.62 29.31
C CYS A 93 18.90 -8.00 30.51
N VAL A 94 20.02 -7.33 30.26
CA VAL A 94 20.71 -6.54 31.28
C VAL A 94 19.83 -5.32 31.61
N LEU A 95 19.64 -5.03 32.89
CA LEU A 95 18.88 -3.86 33.31
C LEU A 95 19.52 -2.59 32.72
N PRO A 96 18.77 -1.75 31.99
CA PRO A 96 19.30 -0.53 31.42
C PRO A 96 19.79 0.37 32.57
N PRO A 97 20.83 1.19 32.32
CA PRO A 97 21.18 2.22 33.28
C PRO A 97 19.94 3.08 33.55
N GLY A 98 19.74 3.48 34.81
CA GLY A 98 18.74 4.48 35.14
C GLY A 98 18.96 5.74 34.29
N PRO A 99 17.91 6.55 34.07
CA PRO A 99 18.07 7.79 33.35
C PRO A 99 19.22 8.59 33.98
N ALA A 100 20.17 9.01 33.16
CA ALA A 100 21.21 9.92 33.62
C ALA A 100 20.51 11.14 34.24
N ALA A 101 21.01 11.62 35.38
CA ALA A 101 20.47 12.82 36.00
C ALA A 101 20.44 13.92 34.93
N PRO A 102 19.27 14.52 34.63
CA PRO A 102 19.21 15.57 33.62
C PRO A 102 20.16 16.69 34.06
N PRO A 103 20.95 17.27 33.13
CA PRO A 103 21.80 18.39 33.48
C PRO A 103 20.92 19.51 34.05
N VAL A 104 21.29 20.02 35.22
CA VAL A 104 20.61 21.18 35.81
C VAL A 104 21.10 22.41 35.04
N VAL A 105 20.22 22.96 34.21
CA VAL A 105 20.50 24.19 33.46
C VAL A 105 19.95 25.36 34.27
N GLU A 106 20.83 26.23 34.75
CA GLU A 106 20.45 27.37 35.60
C GLU A 106 19.84 28.54 34.79
N ASP A 107 20.21 28.66 33.51
CA ASP A 107 19.72 29.71 32.62
C ASP A 107 18.58 29.20 31.72
N ILE A 108 17.47 29.95 31.70
CA ILE A 108 16.32 29.69 30.83
C ILE A 108 16.72 29.80 29.35
N ALA A 109 17.66 30.69 29.00
CA ALA A 109 18.15 30.86 27.64
C ALA A 109 18.88 29.61 27.16
N ASP A 110 19.76 29.05 28.00
CA ASP A 110 20.48 27.82 27.69
C ASP A 110 19.52 26.61 27.62
N ALA A 111 18.55 26.54 28.53
CA ALA A 111 17.53 25.50 28.51
C ALA A 111 16.70 25.54 27.22
N ALA A 112 16.32 26.74 26.77
CA ALA A 112 15.62 26.95 25.51
C ALA A 112 16.49 26.60 24.30
N ALA A 113 17.78 26.94 24.30
CA ALA A 113 18.71 26.60 23.23
C ALA A 113 18.94 25.09 23.10
N ILE A 114 19.15 24.39 24.22
CA ILE A 114 19.31 22.93 24.24
C ILE A 114 18.03 22.26 23.73
N HIS A 115 16.86 22.69 24.19
CA HIS A 115 15.59 22.11 23.72
C HIS A 115 15.33 22.38 22.24
N SER A 116 15.63 23.61 21.77
CA SER A 116 15.50 23.99 20.36
C SER A 116 16.40 23.17 19.44
N SER A 117 17.67 22.98 19.82
CA SER A 117 18.63 22.18 19.04
C SER A 117 18.27 20.69 18.96
N GLN A 118 17.51 20.16 19.91
CA GLN A 118 16.99 18.78 19.84
C GLN A 118 15.78 18.65 18.91
N GLN A 119 15.00 19.72 18.74
CA GLN A 119 13.83 19.74 17.86
C GLN A 119 14.17 20.12 16.42
N THR A 120 15.29 20.82 16.21
CA THR A 120 15.65 21.39 14.92
C THR A 120 16.96 20.80 14.40
N SER A 121 16.97 20.36 13.16
CA SER A 121 18.20 20.02 12.46
C SER A 121 18.88 21.29 11.96
N VAL A 122 20.19 21.41 12.15
CA VAL A 122 20.98 22.47 11.53
C VAL A 122 20.97 22.29 10.00
N PHE A 123 20.87 23.40 9.26
CA PHE A 123 20.95 23.36 7.80
C PHE A 123 22.36 22.92 7.37
N ASP A 124 22.44 21.70 6.83
CA ASP A 124 23.65 21.16 6.22
C ASP A 124 23.50 21.14 4.69
N PRO A 125 24.23 22.01 3.96
CA PRO A 125 24.15 22.06 2.49
C PRO A 125 24.43 20.72 1.83
N SER A 126 25.35 19.92 2.38
CA SER A 126 25.79 18.66 1.76
C SER A 126 24.69 17.60 1.74
N THR A 127 23.82 17.62 2.75
CA THR A 127 22.74 16.64 2.93
C THR A 127 21.41 17.17 2.37
N MET A 128 21.13 18.48 2.48
CA MET A 128 19.82 19.05 2.18
C MET A 128 19.65 19.60 0.75
N LEU A 129 20.72 20.02 0.08
CA LEU A 129 20.60 20.61 -1.27
C LEU A 129 20.14 19.60 -2.33
N GLY A 130 20.56 18.33 -2.23
CA GLY A 130 20.21 17.29 -3.19
C GLY A 130 18.70 17.03 -3.27
N PRO A 131 18.03 16.68 -2.15
CA PRO A 131 16.58 16.52 -2.11
C PRO A 131 15.82 17.80 -2.49
N ALA A 132 16.28 18.98 -2.05
CA ALA A 132 15.66 20.25 -2.40
C ALA A 132 15.70 20.52 -3.91
N ALA A 133 16.85 20.32 -4.54
CA ALA A 133 17.01 20.46 -5.99
C ALA A 133 16.11 19.48 -6.76
N LEU A 134 15.92 18.26 -6.24
CA LEU A 134 15.01 17.28 -6.83
C LEU A 134 13.54 17.74 -6.75
N VAL A 135 13.10 18.25 -5.60
CA VAL A 135 11.73 18.77 -5.45
C VAL A 135 11.48 19.95 -6.39
N VAL A 136 12.44 20.89 -6.47
CA VAL A 136 12.37 22.03 -7.40
C VAL A 136 12.36 21.55 -8.86
N GLY A 137 13.18 20.56 -9.20
CA GLY A 137 13.22 19.98 -10.54
C GLY A 137 11.91 19.30 -10.94
N VAL A 138 11.28 18.55 -10.03
CA VAL A 138 9.97 17.94 -10.27
C VAL A 138 8.88 19.01 -10.39
N ALA A 139 8.89 20.04 -9.53
CA ALA A 139 7.95 21.16 -9.61
C ALA A 139 8.07 21.91 -10.94
N ALA A 140 9.30 22.18 -11.41
CA ALA A 140 9.56 22.80 -12.70
C ALA A 140 9.07 21.92 -13.86
N LEU A 141 9.30 20.59 -13.79
CA LEU A 141 8.81 19.65 -14.79
C LEU A 141 7.28 19.66 -14.88
N VAL A 142 6.58 19.67 -13.74
CA VAL A 142 5.11 19.75 -13.69
C VAL A 142 4.61 21.08 -14.26
N LEU A 143 5.24 22.20 -13.89
CA LEU A 143 4.89 23.52 -14.41
C LEU A 143 5.06 23.59 -15.94
N LEU A 144 6.19 23.12 -16.46
CA LEU A 144 6.48 23.12 -17.90
C LEU A 144 5.55 22.16 -18.67
N CYS A 145 5.21 21.01 -18.09
CA CYS A 145 4.18 20.12 -18.65
C CYS A 145 2.81 20.82 -18.70
N GLY A 146 2.42 21.52 -17.65
CA GLY A 146 1.17 22.28 -17.59
C GLY A 146 1.12 23.38 -18.65
N LEU A 147 2.21 24.15 -18.80
CA LEU A 147 2.31 25.19 -19.81
C LEU A 147 2.28 24.62 -21.24
N ALA A 148 2.95 23.50 -21.49
CA ALA A 148 2.88 22.79 -22.76
C ALA A 148 1.46 22.26 -23.03
N GLY A 149 0.76 21.75 -22.02
CA GLY A 149 -0.65 21.34 -22.12
C GLY A 149 -1.58 22.49 -22.46
N TYR A 150 -1.38 23.65 -21.85
CA TYR A 150 -2.11 24.87 -22.19
C TYR A 150 -1.82 25.33 -23.62
N GLY A 151 -0.55 25.30 -24.05
CA GLY A 151 -0.15 25.61 -25.42
C GLY A 151 -0.76 24.65 -26.44
N TRP A 152 -0.85 23.35 -26.10
CA TRP A 152 -1.54 22.34 -26.90
C TRP A 152 -3.00 22.71 -27.12
N TYR A 153 -3.71 23.02 -26.03
CA TYR A 153 -5.12 23.40 -26.07
C TYR A 153 -5.34 24.72 -26.84
N SER A 154 -4.43 25.67 -26.68
CA SER A 154 -4.48 26.99 -27.32
C SER A 154 -4.09 26.99 -28.80
N GLY A 155 -3.83 25.83 -29.41
CA GLY A 155 -3.56 25.71 -30.84
C GLY A 155 -2.08 25.81 -31.25
N TYR A 156 -1.14 25.61 -30.32
CA TYR A 156 0.31 25.56 -30.59
C TYR A 156 0.89 24.14 -30.45
N PRO A 157 0.47 23.16 -31.29
CA PRO A 157 0.79 21.75 -31.09
C PRO A 157 2.27 21.44 -31.25
N VAL A 158 2.99 22.10 -32.18
CA VAL A 158 4.41 21.82 -32.45
C VAL A 158 5.29 22.17 -31.25
N TRP A 159 5.02 23.33 -30.63
CA TRP A 159 5.72 23.76 -29.41
C TRP A 159 5.43 22.80 -28.26
N ALA A 160 4.16 22.46 -28.04
CA ALA A 160 3.77 21.54 -26.99
C ALA A 160 4.38 20.14 -27.17
N GLN A 161 4.36 19.59 -28.40
CA GLN A 161 5.03 18.34 -28.78
C GLN A 161 6.52 18.38 -28.43
N GLY A 162 7.22 19.43 -28.87
CA GLY A 162 8.64 19.61 -28.62
C GLY A 162 8.97 19.68 -27.13
N THR A 163 8.18 20.44 -26.36
CA THR A 163 8.36 20.55 -24.91
C THR A 163 8.10 19.24 -24.19
N PHE A 164 7.01 18.51 -24.49
CA PHE A 164 6.75 17.21 -23.88
C PHE A 164 7.86 16.20 -24.21
N GLY A 165 8.29 16.14 -25.47
CA GLY A 165 9.38 15.27 -25.89
C GLY A 165 10.69 15.60 -25.16
N ALA A 166 11.06 16.88 -25.08
CA ALA A 166 12.26 17.31 -24.36
C ALA A 166 12.20 16.98 -22.86
N LEU A 167 11.07 17.22 -22.19
CA LEU A 167 10.88 16.89 -20.77
C LEU A 167 10.91 15.38 -20.53
N ALA A 168 10.31 14.59 -21.42
CA ALA A 168 10.32 13.13 -21.33
C ALA A 168 11.75 12.59 -21.45
N VAL A 169 12.50 13.02 -22.47
CA VAL A 169 13.88 12.57 -22.71
C VAL A 169 14.80 13.02 -21.57
N THR A 170 14.74 14.29 -21.17
CA THR A 170 15.61 14.81 -20.10
C THR A 170 15.38 14.11 -18.77
N SER A 171 14.11 13.92 -18.37
CA SER A 171 13.78 13.20 -17.13
C SER A 171 14.12 11.71 -17.20
N ALA A 172 13.92 11.05 -18.34
CA ALA A 172 14.31 9.65 -18.55
C ALA A 172 15.84 9.45 -18.47
N VAL A 173 16.61 10.33 -19.13
CA VAL A 173 18.08 10.30 -19.10
C VAL A 173 18.58 10.57 -17.69
N ALA A 174 18.04 11.58 -17.01
CA ALA A 174 18.43 11.89 -15.63
C ALA A 174 18.09 10.73 -14.68
N THR A 175 16.96 10.05 -14.87
CA THR A 175 16.59 8.83 -14.12
C THR A 175 17.62 7.73 -14.29
N ALA A 176 18.05 7.47 -15.53
CA ALA A 176 19.07 6.47 -15.84
C ALA A 176 20.45 6.84 -15.29
N LEU A 177 20.86 8.11 -15.39
CA LEU A 177 22.14 8.60 -14.87
C LEU A 177 22.20 8.53 -13.34
N LEU A 178 21.13 8.91 -12.65
CA LEU A 178 21.04 8.81 -11.18
C LEU A 178 21.03 7.35 -10.73
N GLY A 179 20.37 6.47 -11.48
CA GLY A 179 20.38 5.03 -11.21
C GLY A 179 21.78 4.42 -11.33
N ARG A 180 22.59 4.88 -12.30
CA ARG A 180 23.99 4.44 -12.48
C ARG A 180 24.95 4.97 -11.41
N ARG A 181 24.58 6.02 -10.69
CA ARG A 181 25.39 6.65 -9.62
C ARG A 181 24.94 6.24 -8.21
N ASP A 182 24.18 5.14 -8.10
CA ASP A 182 23.64 4.62 -6.83
C ASP A 182 22.73 5.59 -6.04
N HIS A 183 22.23 6.66 -6.68
CA HIS A 183 21.23 7.55 -6.09
C HIS A 183 19.81 7.00 -6.27
N GLY A 184 19.56 5.81 -5.69
CA GLY A 184 18.34 5.04 -5.94
C GLY A 184 17.03 5.74 -5.55
N GLN A 185 17.01 6.58 -4.50
CA GLN A 185 15.81 7.35 -4.15
C GLN A 185 15.49 8.42 -5.21
N ALA A 186 16.50 9.21 -5.60
CA ALA A 186 16.35 10.27 -6.57
C ALA A 186 15.97 9.73 -7.96
N SER A 187 16.62 8.65 -8.39
CA SER A 187 16.27 7.93 -9.62
C SER A 187 14.81 7.44 -9.60
N GLY A 188 14.36 6.87 -8.48
CA GLY A 188 12.99 6.40 -8.33
C GLY A 188 11.95 7.52 -8.45
N ILE A 189 12.15 8.66 -7.76
CA ILE A 189 11.21 9.79 -7.81
C ILE A 189 11.16 10.37 -9.23
N LEU A 190 12.31 10.55 -9.86
CA LEU A 190 12.37 11.10 -11.21
C LEU A 190 11.77 10.13 -12.25
N GLY A 191 11.97 8.82 -12.08
CA GLY A 191 11.37 7.80 -12.94
C GLY A 191 9.84 7.78 -12.88
N VAL A 192 9.27 8.05 -11.70
CA VAL A 192 7.82 8.28 -11.55
C VAL A 192 7.40 9.61 -12.19
N ALA A 193 8.18 10.69 -11.99
CA ALA A 193 7.89 11.99 -12.58
C ALA A 193 7.91 11.97 -14.13
N THR A 194 8.73 11.10 -14.75
CA THR A 194 8.82 10.92 -16.20
C THR A 194 7.53 10.36 -16.83
N VAL A 195 6.68 9.67 -16.06
CA VAL A 195 5.44 9.05 -16.58
C VAL A 195 4.53 10.10 -17.25
N LEU A 196 4.36 11.28 -16.63
CA LEU A 196 3.49 12.33 -17.15
C LEU A 196 3.98 12.92 -18.50
N PRO A 197 5.20 13.48 -18.61
CA PRO A 197 5.70 14.03 -19.87
C PRO A 197 5.84 12.96 -20.94
N LEU A 198 6.22 11.73 -20.60
CA LEU A 198 6.33 10.63 -21.57
C LEU A 198 4.97 10.29 -22.20
N GLY A 199 3.94 10.13 -21.37
CA GLY A 199 2.59 9.83 -21.86
C GLY A 199 2.05 10.94 -22.76
N LEU A 200 2.24 12.20 -22.35
CA LEU A 200 1.86 13.36 -23.15
C LEU A 200 2.65 13.46 -24.44
N ALA A 201 3.97 13.23 -24.42
CA ALA A 201 4.82 13.25 -25.61
C ALA A 201 4.41 12.19 -26.65
N LEU A 202 4.05 10.99 -26.19
CA LEU A 202 3.62 9.91 -27.06
C LEU A 202 2.20 10.12 -27.60
N ALA A 203 1.27 10.58 -26.75
CA ALA A 203 -0.05 10.99 -27.22
C ALA A 203 0.05 12.12 -28.25
N ALA A 204 1.03 13.00 -28.04
CA ALA A 204 1.32 14.14 -28.87
C ALA A 204 1.94 13.78 -30.22
N ALA A 205 2.67 12.67 -30.33
CA ALA A 205 3.40 12.29 -31.54
C ALA A 205 2.51 12.04 -32.77
N LEU A 206 1.22 11.70 -32.57
CA LEU A 206 0.30 11.47 -33.68
C LEU A 206 -0.48 12.73 -34.08
N PRO A 207 -0.73 12.94 -35.40
CA PRO A 207 -1.51 14.07 -35.91
C PRO A 207 -2.89 14.24 -35.28
N SER A 208 -3.41 15.48 -35.29
CA SER A 208 -4.73 15.83 -34.75
C SER A 208 -5.85 15.24 -35.59
N GLY A 209 -6.64 14.33 -35.01
CA GLY A 209 -7.86 13.84 -35.65
C GLY A 209 -8.42 12.56 -35.04
N THR A 210 -7.59 11.70 -34.44
CA THR A 210 -8.06 10.43 -33.84
C THR A 210 -7.56 10.24 -32.40
N PRO A 211 -8.46 10.22 -31.39
CA PRO A 211 -8.06 10.09 -29.99
C PRO A 211 -7.61 8.67 -29.62
N ALA A 212 -8.21 7.63 -30.22
CA ALA A 212 -7.90 6.24 -29.85
C ALA A 212 -6.46 5.81 -30.19
N PRO A 213 -5.90 6.08 -31.39
CA PRO A 213 -4.52 5.73 -31.70
C PRO A 213 -3.49 6.45 -30.80
N ARG A 214 -3.77 7.70 -30.42
CA ARG A 214 -2.93 8.46 -29.47
C ARG A 214 -2.88 7.78 -28.10
N LEU A 215 -4.03 7.34 -27.60
CA LEU A 215 -4.12 6.61 -26.34
C LEU A 215 -3.39 5.27 -26.40
N VAL A 216 -3.47 4.53 -27.52
CA VAL A 216 -2.72 3.27 -27.67
C VAL A 216 -1.22 3.51 -27.61
N LEU A 217 -0.69 4.51 -28.33
CA LEU A 217 0.75 4.79 -28.31
C LEU A 217 1.23 5.26 -26.93
N ALA A 218 0.48 6.17 -26.30
CA ALA A 218 0.79 6.64 -24.95
C ALA A 218 0.76 5.48 -23.94
N ALA A 219 -0.30 4.66 -23.95
CA ALA A 219 -0.42 3.49 -23.10
C ALA A 219 0.74 2.51 -23.29
N ALA A 220 1.11 2.20 -24.55
CA ALA A 220 2.22 1.30 -24.85
C ALA A 220 3.56 1.79 -24.28
N GLY A 221 3.86 3.09 -24.41
CA GLY A 221 5.10 3.63 -23.86
C GLY A 221 5.12 3.73 -22.34
N LEU A 222 3.99 4.09 -21.71
CA LEU A 222 3.87 4.08 -20.24
C LEU A 222 3.99 2.68 -19.66
N PHE A 223 3.40 1.69 -20.36
CA PHE A 223 3.53 0.28 -20.02
C PHE A 223 4.99 -0.17 -20.11
N ALA A 224 5.65 0.09 -21.24
CA ALA A 224 7.05 -0.28 -21.44
C ALA A 224 7.99 0.37 -20.41
N TRP A 225 7.84 1.67 -20.16
CA TRP A 225 8.62 2.42 -19.17
C TRP A 225 8.43 1.86 -17.76
N SER A 226 7.17 1.69 -17.34
CA SER A 226 6.88 1.24 -15.98
C SER A 226 7.25 -0.22 -15.75
N LEU A 227 7.07 -1.07 -16.76
CA LEU A 227 7.48 -2.48 -16.71
C LEU A 227 9.01 -2.60 -16.61
N LEU A 228 9.76 -1.78 -17.35
CA LEU A 228 11.22 -1.72 -17.26
C LEU A 228 11.67 -1.35 -15.85
N HIS A 229 11.03 -0.35 -15.23
CA HIS A 229 11.33 0.07 -13.86
C HIS A 229 11.01 -0.99 -12.81
N VAL A 230 9.89 -1.70 -12.94
CA VAL A 230 9.54 -2.85 -12.07
C VAL A 230 10.57 -3.98 -12.23
N ALA A 231 11.11 -4.19 -13.43
CA ALA A 231 12.08 -5.26 -13.70
C ALA A 231 13.48 -4.98 -13.14
N ILE A 232 13.91 -3.71 -13.11
CA ILE A 232 15.29 -3.33 -12.75
C ILE A 232 15.40 -2.79 -11.31
N SER A 233 14.33 -2.19 -10.78
CA SER A 233 14.35 -1.51 -9.48
C SER A 233 13.40 -2.16 -8.47
N SER A 234 13.82 -2.23 -7.21
CA SER A 234 12.96 -2.60 -6.07
C SER A 234 12.30 -1.40 -5.39
N ARG A 235 12.52 -0.18 -5.90
CA ARG A 235 11.98 1.07 -5.33
C ARG A 235 10.76 1.53 -6.13
N TRP A 236 9.75 2.08 -5.45
CA TRP A 236 8.52 2.60 -6.07
C TRP A 236 7.77 1.57 -6.94
N VAL A 237 7.89 0.29 -6.59
CA VAL A 237 7.26 -0.82 -7.33
C VAL A 237 5.74 -0.67 -7.34
N ALA A 238 5.14 -0.19 -6.24
CA ALA A 238 3.70 0.04 -6.15
C ALA A 238 3.18 1.02 -7.23
N THR A 239 3.83 2.17 -7.41
CA THR A 239 3.39 3.18 -8.38
C THR A 239 3.58 2.68 -9.81
N HIS A 240 4.71 2.05 -10.12
CA HIS A 240 4.92 1.51 -11.47
C HIS A 240 4.01 0.32 -11.78
N ALA A 241 3.71 -0.56 -10.81
CA ALA A 241 2.74 -1.64 -11.00
C ALA A 241 1.32 -1.10 -11.26
N ALA A 242 0.93 0.00 -10.60
CA ALA A 242 -0.34 0.68 -10.88
C ALA A 242 -0.37 1.24 -12.31
N VAL A 243 0.71 1.90 -12.74
CA VAL A 243 0.81 2.45 -14.11
C VAL A 243 0.79 1.33 -15.15
N VAL A 244 1.49 0.21 -14.92
CA VAL A 244 1.45 -0.98 -15.79
C VAL A 244 0.01 -1.49 -15.95
N LEU A 245 -0.72 -1.64 -14.84
CA LEU A 245 -2.10 -2.12 -14.88
C LEU A 245 -3.04 -1.16 -15.64
N VAL A 246 -2.95 0.14 -15.33
CA VAL A 246 -3.80 1.16 -15.94
C VAL A 246 -3.50 1.29 -17.43
N SER A 247 -2.22 1.41 -17.80
CA SER A 247 -1.79 1.54 -19.20
C SER A 247 -2.13 0.29 -20.02
N ALA A 248 -1.93 -0.92 -19.50
CA ALA A 248 -2.33 -2.13 -20.20
C ALA A 248 -3.85 -2.17 -20.46
N SER A 249 -4.66 -1.87 -19.44
CA SER A 249 -6.13 -1.95 -19.54
C SER A 249 -6.69 -0.86 -20.46
N VAL A 250 -6.23 0.38 -20.33
CA VAL A 250 -6.64 1.51 -21.19
C VAL A 250 -6.15 1.32 -22.62
N GLY A 251 -4.91 0.82 -22.80
CA GLY A 251 -4.36 0.50 -24.12
C GLY A 251 -5.17 -0.58 -24.84
N LEU A 252 -5.55 -1.66 -24.14
CA LEU A 252 -6.44 -2.70 -24.67
C LEU A 252 -7.83 -2.17 -25.00
N ALA A 253 -8.42 -1.32 -24.15
CA ALA A 253 -9.71 -0.68 -24.43
C ALA A 253 -9.66 0.24 -25.66
N ALA A 254 -8.58 1.02 -25.80
CA ALA A 254 -8.37 1.88 -26.96
C ALA A 254 -8.11 1.06 -28.25
N ALA A 255 -7.35 -0.03 -28.17
CA ALA A 255 -7.16 -0.95 -29.29
C ALA A 255 -8.49 -1.61 -29.70
N ALA A 256 -9.30 -2.04 -28.72
CA ALA A 256 -10.62 -2.61 -28.99
C ALA A 256 -11.56 -1.59 -29.65
N ARG A 257 -11.47 -0.31 -29.26
CA ARG A 257 -12.22 0.78 -29.91
C ARG A 257 -11.82 0.98 -31.38
N ILE A 258 -10.54 0.80 -31.71
CA ILE A 258 -10.04 0.92 -33.09
C ILE A 258 -10.51 -0.26 -33.93
N LEU A 259 -10.40 -1.49 -33.40
CA LEU A 259 -10.70 -2.72 -34.13
C LEU A 259 -12.20 -2.96 -34.31
N TRP A 260 -12.99 -2.76 -33.25
CA TRP A 260 -14.41 -3.14 -33.23
C TRP A 260 -15.39 -1.97 -33.11
N ASN A 261 -14.91 -0.74 -32.98
CA ASN A 261 -15.76 0.45 -32.80
C ASN A 261 -16.74 0.37 -31.63
N PHE A 262 -16.37 -0.30 -30.55
CA PHE A 262 -17.23 -0.42 -29.36
C PHE A 262 -17.61 0.95 -28.78
N PRO A 263 -18.85 1.11 -28.27
CA PRO A 263 -19.25 2.36 -27.64
C PRO A 263 -18.52 2.56 -26.30
N TYR A 264 -18.35 3.82 -25.90
CA TYR A 264 -17.65 4.19 -24.66
C TYR A 264 -18.29 3.56 -23.41
N LEU A 265 -19.62 3.38 -23.40
CA LEU A 265 -20.34 2.67 -22.34
C LEU A 265 -19.83 1.24 -22.15
N THR A 266 -19.66 0.49 -23.25
CA THR A 266 -19.15 -0.89 -23.22
C THR A 266 -17.71 -0.94 -22.72
N LEU A 267 -16.87 0.00 -23.17
CA LEU A 267 -15.49 0.11 -22.70
C LEU A 267 -15.41 0.48 -21.21
N GLY A 268 -16.24 1.41 -20.75
CA GLY A 268 -16.34 1.77 -19.33
C GLY A 268 -16.79 0.61 -18.46
N CYS A 269 -17.81 -0.15 -18.89
CA CYS A 269 -18.24 -1.38 -18.22
C CYS A 269 -17.13 -2.43 -18.18
N ALA A 270 -16.38 -2.60 -19.27
CA ALA A 270 -15.23 -3.52 -19.32
C ALA A 270 -14.13 -3.09 -18.34
N LEU A 271 -13.78 -1.80 -18.30
CA LEU A 271 -12.79 -1.27 -17.35
C LEU A 271 -13.22 -1.42 -15.89
N LEU A 272 -14.49 -1.16 -15.57
CA LEU A 272 -15.04 -1.40 -14.22
C LEU A 272 -14.97 -2.88 -13.83
N THR A 273 -15.24 -3.78 -14.79
CA THR A 273 -15.15 -5.22 -14.56
C THR A 273 -13.70 -5.65 -14.31
N VAL A 274 -12.75 -5.18 -15.12
CA VAL A 274 -11.31 -5.43 -14.92
C VAL A 274 -10.85 -4.87 -13.58
N ALA A 275 -11.26 -3.65 -13.22
CA ALA A 275 -10.94 -3.03 -11.95
C ALA A 275 -11.42 -3.90 -10.77
N LEU A 276 -12.67 -4.37 -10.82
CA LEU A 276 -13.23 -5.22 -9.75
C LEU A 276 -12.52 -6.57 -9.65
N ILE A 277 -12.25 -7.23 -10.78
CA ILE A 277 -11.51 -8.50 -10.81
C ILE A 277 -10.12 -8.32 -10.21
N VAL A 278 -9.41 -7.26 -10.58
CA VAL A 278 -8.06 -7.01 -10.06
C VAL A 278 -8.11 -6.66 -8.56
N ALA A 279 -9.08 -5.87 -8.11
CA ALA A 279 -9.26 -5.58 -6.70
C ALA A 279 -9.53 -6.86 -5.87
N ILE A 280 -10.28 -7.82 -6.43
CA ILE A 280 -10.55 -9.13 -5.81
C ILE A 280 -9.29 -10.01 -5.80
N GLN A 281 -8.56 -10.05 -6.91
CA GLN A 281 -7.44 -10.98 -7.11
C GLN A 281 -6.08 -10.39 -6.73
N ALA A 282 -6.02 -9.13 -6.27
CA ALA A 282 -4.79 -8.47 -5.80
C ALA A 282 -3.99 -9.31 -4.78
N PRO A 283 -4.58 -9.90 -3.72
CA PRO A 283 -3.83 -10.74 -2.78
C PRO A 283 -3.30 -12.05 -3.41
N THR A 284 -3.92 -12.53 -4.49
CA THR A 284 -3.48 -13.72 -5.22
C THR A 284 -2.34 -13.40 -6.20
N PHE A 285 -2.45 -12.29 -6.93
CA PHE A 285 -1.46 -11.89 -7.93
C PHE A 285 -0.19 -11.30 -7.31
N ALA A 286 -0.29 -10.57 -6.20
CA ALA A 286 0.85 -9.89 -5.61
C ALA A 286 2.00 -10.83 -5.19
N PRO A 287 1.76 -11.99 -4.53
CA PRO A 287 2.81 -12.95 -4.23
C PRO A 287 3.43 -13.57 -5.50
N VAL A 288 2.61 -13.85 -6.52
CA VAL A 288 3.08 -14.40 -7.80
C VAL A 288 4.02 -13.42 -8.50
N LEU A 289 3.64 -12.14 -8.55
CA LEU A 289 4.47 -11.07 -9.12
C LEU A 289 5.75 -10.83 -8.32
N ALA A 290 5.70 -10.99 -7.00
CA ALA A 290 6.86 -10.93 -6.11
C ALA A 290 7.72 -12.20 -6.11
N ARG A 291 7.36 -13.23 -6.88
CA ARG A 291 8.04 -14.53 -6.94
C ARG A 291 8.17 -15.18 -5.56
N PHE A 292 7.09 -15.15 -4.79
CA PHE A 292 7.00 -15.92 -3.56
C PHE A 292 7.21 -17.41 -3.85
N PRO A 293 7.95 -18.14 -3.01
CA PRO A 293 8.05 -19.58 -3.14
C PRO A 293 6.66 -20.20 -3.03
N PHE A 294 6.25 -20.97 -4.04
CA PHE A 294 4.97 -21.65 -4.03
C PHE A 294 5.02 -22.81 -3.03
N PHE A 295 4.02 -22.89 -2.17
CA PHE A 295 3.86 -24.03 -1.28
C PHE A 295 3.43 -25.25 -2.09
N TYR A 296 4.34 -26.20 -2.26
CA TYR A 296 4.03 -27.50 -2.84
C TYR A 296 3.41 -28.39 -1.77
N VAL A 297 2.18 -28.83 -2.00
CA VAL A 297 1.53 -29.85 -1.16
C VAL A 297 1.73 -31.20 -1.85
N PRO A 298 2.60 -32.09 -1.31
CA PRO A 298 2.88 -33.38 -1.92
C PRO A 298 1.64 -34.27 -1.89
N ALA A 299 1.48 -35.12 -2.91
CA ALA A 299 0.40 -36.10 -2.92
C ALA A 299 0.59 -37.16 -1.82
N PRO A 300 -0.48 -37.82 -1.34
CA PRO A 300 -0.36 -38.92 -0.39
C PRO A 300 0.59 -40.01 -0.92
N GLY A 301 1.66 -40.31 -0.17
CA GLY A 301 2.68 -41.30 -0.56
C GLY A 301 3.86 -40.73 -1.36
N GLU A 302 3.81 -39.47 -1.76
CA GLU A 302 4.96 -38.77 -2.35
C GLU A 302 5.96 -38.33 -1.27
N ARG A 303 7.24 -38.26 -1.61
CA ARG A 303 8.25 -37.76 -0.68
C ARG A 303 8.04 -36.28 -0.40
N VAL A 304 8.10 -35.91 0.87
CA VAL A 304 8.04 -34.50 1.29
C VAL A 304 9.18 -33.73 0.61
N PRO A 305 8.90 -32.56 0.00
CA PRO A 305 9.94 -31.75 -0.62
C PRO A 305 10.99 -31.31 0.41
N ALA A 306 12.21 -31.09 -0.05
CA ALA A 306 13.26 -30.53 0.78
C ALA A 306 12.84 -29.15 1.32
N PRO A 307 13.22 -28.78 2.56
CA PRO A 307 12.95 -27.46 3.09
C PRO A 307 13.64 -26.37 2.26
N LEU A 308 13.13 -25.15 2.36
CA LEU A 308 13.74 -23.97 1.73
C LEU A 308 15.20 -23.81 2.16
N THR A 309 16.03 -23.33 1.25
CA THR A 309 17.44 -23.04 1.55
C THR A 309 17.58 -21.83 2.47
N LEU A 310 18.67 -21.74 3.23
CA LEU A 310 18.90 -20.62 4.15
C LEU A 310 18.87 -19.26 3.41
N ALA A 311 19.45 -19.20 2.20
CA ALA A 311 19.44 -18.00 1.36
C ALA A 311 18.02 -17.57 0.94
N GLU A 312 17.12 -18.52 0.67
CA GLU A 312 15.72 -18.20 0.37
C GLU A 312 14.99 -17.68 1.60
N ILE A 313 15.27 -18.26 2.77
CA ILE A 313 14.70 -17.82 4.05
C ILE A 313 15.17 -16.39 4.38
N GLU A 314 16.43 -16.07 4.13
CA GLU A 314 17.00 -14.73 4.34
C GLU A 314 16.43 -13.69 3.36
N ASP A 315 16.05 -14.10 2.15
CA ASP A 315 15.41 -13.23 1.14
C ASP A 315 13.88 -13.07 1.34
N LEU A 316 13.24 -13.88 2.19
CA LEU A 316 11.79 -13.81 2.44
C LEU A 316 11.28 -12.42 2.89
N PRO A 317 11.94 -11.70 3.82
CA PRO A 317 11.48 -10.37 4.24
C PRO A 317 11.46 -9.38 3.07
N ARG A 318 12.45 -9.46 2.17
CA ARG A 318 12.51 -8.62 0.97
C ARG A 318 11.36 -8.94 0.02
N ARG A 319 11.08 -10.23 -0.24
CA ARG A 319 9.95 -10.64 -1.09
C ARG A 319 8.60 -10.27 -0.48
N ALA A 320 8.45 -10.37 0.84
CA ALA A 320 7.25 -9.94 1.57
C ALA A 320 6.98 -8.45 1.36
N ALA A 321 7.99 -7.60 1.52
CA ALA A 321 7.88 -6.17 1.25
C ALA A 321 7.53 -5.89 -0.23
N LEU A 322 8.13 -6.62 -1.18
CA LEU A 322 7.80 -6.51 -2.60
C LEU A 322 6.36 -6.92 -2.90
N SER A 323 5.87 -8.03 -2.33
CA SER A 323 4.47 -8.45 -2.49
C SER A 323 3.50 -7.40 -1.95
N GLN A 324 3.75 -6.84 -0.77
CA GLN A 324 2.92 -5.75 -0.24
C GLN A 324 2.93 -4.53 -1.18
N SER A 325 4.08 -4.21 -1.79
CA SER A 325 4.16 -3.12 -2.76
C SER A 325 3.37 -3.41 -4.05
N PHE A 326 3.42 -4.64 -4.58
CA PHE A 326 2.61 -5.06 -5.72
C PHE A 326 1.11 -5.03 -5.39
N GLN A 327 0.72 -5.46 -4.20
CA GLN A 327 -0.67 -5.41 -3.74
C GLN A 327 -1.18 -3.96 -3.69
N ALA A 328 -0.39 -3.04 -3.13
CA ALA A 328 -0.72 -1.61 -3.12
C ALA A 328 -0.81 -1.02 -4.55
N GLY A 329 0.08 -1.46 -5.46
CA GLY A 329 0.04 -1.06 -6.87
C GLY A 329 -1.18 -1.56 -7.62
N LEU A 330 -1.53 -2.85 -7.47
CA LEU A 330 -2.72 -3.43 -8.09
C LEU A 330 -4.02 -2.78 -7.57
N VAL A 331 -4.09 -2.52 -6.25
CA VAL A 331 -5.25 -1.86 -5.65
C VAL A 331 -5.37 -0.41 -6.12
N SER A 332 -4.30 0.39 -6.07
CA SER A 332 -4.32 1.77 -6.55
C SER A 332 -4.65 1.85 -8.05
N GLY A 333 -4.06 0.99 -8.87
CA GLY A 333 -4.41 0.89 -10.30
C GLY A 333 -5.86 0.49 -10.54
N SER A 334 -6.43 -0.44 -9.74
CA SER A 334 -7.85 -0.79 -9.82
C SER A 334 -8.78 0.38 -9.48
N VAL A 335 -8.40 1.22 -8.50
CA VAL A 335 -9.16 2.43 -8.15
C VAL A 335 -9.10 3.44 -9.29
N VAL A 336 -7.94 3.67 -9.90
CA VAL A 336 -7.81 4.54 -11.07
C VAL A 336 -8.65 4.03 -12.25
N LEU A 337 -8.63 2.72 -12.52
CA LEU A 337 -9.50 2.11 -13.54
C LEU A 337 -10.99 2.26 -13.22
N THR A 338 -11.35 2.18 -11.94
CA THR A 338 -12.72 2.42 -11.48
C THR A 338 -13.16 3.86 -11.77
N VAL A 339 -12.28 4.83 -11.53
CA VAL A 339 -12.53 6.24 -11.85
C VAL A 339 -12.71 6.44 -13.35
N ILE A 340 -11.77 5.95 -14.17
CA ILE A 340 -11.83 6.05 -15.63
C ILE A 340 -13.10 5.39 -16.18
N GLY A 341 -13.39 4.16 -15.72
CA GLY A 341 -14.57 3.41 -16.15
C GLY A 341 -15.88 4.10 -15.75
N SER A 342 -15.97 4.65 -14.53
CA SER A 342 -17.15 5.39 -14.07
C SER A 342 -17.41 6.64 -14.89
N VAL A 343 -16.36 7.40 -15.23
CA VAL A 343 -16.47 8.55 -16.14
C VAL A 343 -16.97 8.06 -17.49
N MET A 344 -16.37 7.04 -18.10
CA MET A 344 -16.79 6.54 -19.43
C MET A 344 -18.25 6.05 -19.48
N VAL A 345 -18.78 5.50 -18.38
CA VAL A 345 -20.17 5.00 -18.30
C VAL A 345 -21.19 6.14 -18.23
N VAL A 346 -20.86 7.25 -17.56
CA VAL A 346 -21.83 8.32 -17.24
C VAL A 346 -21.61 9.60 -18.05
N TRP A 347 -20.40 9.84 -18.53
CA TRP A 347 -19.99 11.12 -19.14
C TRP A 347 -20.65 11.44 -20.48
N LEU A 348 -20.89 10.43 -21.32
CA LEU A 348 -21.26 10.64 -22.73
C LEU A 348 -22.76 10.68 -23.05
N PRO A 349 -23.65 9.93 -22.35
CA PRO A 349 -25.07 10.02 -22.63
C PRO A 349 -25.64 11.34 -22.07
N ASP A 350 -26.34 12.13 -22.88
CA ASP A 350 -27.05 13.36 -22.42
C ASP A 350 -28.04 13.05 -21.27
N ALA A 351 -28.56 11.83 -21.23
CA ALA A 351 -29.34 11.27 -20.13
C ALA A 351 -28.85 9.84 -19.82
N PRO A 352 -27.87 9.66 -18.91
CA PRO A 352 -27.40 8.34 -18.54
C PRO A 352 -28.54 7.56 -17.86
N SER A 353 -28.68 6.29 -18.23
CA SER A 353 -29.72 5.44 -17.66
C SER A 353 -29.55 5.30 -16.14
N LEU A 354 -30.65 5.04 -15.41
CA LEU A 354 -30.58 4.78 -13.97
C LEU A 354 -29.64 3.61 -13.62
N LEU A 355 -29.52 2.65 -14.53
CA LEU A 355 -28.60 1.51 -14.39
C LEU A 355 -27.12 1.92 -14.47
N CYS A 356 -26.77 2.93 -15.26
CA CYS A 356 -25.41 3.48 -15.29
C CYS A 356 -25.04 4.08 -13.92
N TRP A 357 -25.95 4.86 -13.33
CA TRP A 357 -25.77 5.41 -11.99
C TRP A 357 -25.72 4.32 -10.91
N TRP A 358 -26.61 3.34 -10.99
CA TRP A 358 -26.58 2.18 -10.10
C TRP A 358 -25.23 1.46 -10.15
N LEU A 359 -24.70 1.19 -11.34
CA LEU A 359 -23.40 0.52 -11.51
C LEU A 359 -22.26 1.29 -10.84
N VAL A 360 -22.17 2.61 -11.06
CA VAL A 360 -21.12 3.45 -10.47
C VAL A 360 -21.23 3.48 -8.94
N VAL A 361 -22.44 3.66 -8.41
CA VAL A 361 -22.67 3.68 -6.96
C VAL A 361 -22.39 2.32 -6.33
N ALA A 362 -22.85 1.23 -6.95
CA ALA A 362 -22.64 -0.12 -6.46
C ALA A 362 -21.15 -0.49 -6.42
N VAL A 363 -20.39 -0.17 -7.48
CA VAL A 363 -18.94 -0.38 -7.51
C VAL A 363 -18.24 0.47 -6.45
N GLY A 364 -18.60 1.75 -6.30
CA GLY A 364 -18.05 2.63 -5.27
C GLY A 364 -18.34 2.17 -3.84
N MET A 365 -19.52 1.60 -3.58
CA MET A 365 -19.85 1.01 -2.28
C MET A 365 -19.05 -0.27 -2.02
N VAL A 366 -18.92 -1.15 -3.01
CA VAL A 366 -18.12 -2.37 -2.90
C VAL A 366 -16.65 -2.05 -2.62
N THR A 367 -16.06 -1.07 -3.29
CA THR A 367 -14.66 -0.69 -3.04
C THR A 367 -14.45 -0.23 -1.61
N VAL A 368 -15.35 0.59 -1.04
CA VAL A 368 -15.28 1.00 0.37
C VAL A 368 -15.49 -0.18 1.33
N LEU A 369 -16.45 -1.07 1.06
CA LEU A 369 -16.69 -2.24 1.91
C LEU A 369 -15.47 -3.16 1.99
N ARG A 370 -14.68 -3.24 0.91
CA ARG A 370 -13.45 -4.04 0.82
C ARG A 370 -12.30 -3.56 1.69
N ILE A 371 -12.35 -2.34 2.25
CA ILE A 371 -11.36 -1.88 3.24
C ILE A 371 -11.20 -2.92 4.37
N ARG A 372 -12.30 -3.60 4.74
CA ARG A 372 -12.34 -4.60 5.81
C ARG A 372 -11.55 -5.88 5.50
N LEU A 373 -11.25 -6.14 4.22
CA LEU A 373 -10.53 -7.33 3.77
C LEU A 373 -9.00 -7.16 3.84
N PHE A 374 -8.50 -5.93 3.86
CA PHE A 374 -7.07 -5.64 3.80
C PHE A 374 -6.56 -5.17 5.17
N GLY A 375 -5.57 -5.88 5.74
CA GLY A 375 -4.89 -5.44 6.95
C GLY A 375 -3.91 -4.28 6.75
N ALA A 376 -3.53 -3.99 5.49
CA ALA A 376 -2.56 -2.96 5.15
C ALA A 376 -3.22 -1.57 4.98
N ALA A 377 -2.56 -0.53 5.49
CA ALA A 377 -3.08 0.84 5.46
C ALA A 377 -3.16 1.42 4.04
N VAL A 378 -2.11 1.27 3.23
CA VAL A 378 -2.04 1.90 1.90
C VAL A 378 -3.16 1.42 0.95
N PRO A 379 -3.39 0.10 0.74
CA PRO A 379 -4.53 -0.37 -0.06
C PRO A 379 -5.88 0.10 0.48
N SER A 380 -6.04 0.09 1.80
CA SER A 380 -7.27 0.54 2.47
C SER A 380 -7.57 2.02 2.22
N LEU A 381 -6.55 2.88 2.26
CA LEU A 381 -6.69 4.31 1.94
C LEU A 381 -7.07 4.53 0.48
N TRP A 382 -6.53 3.74 -0.46
CA TRP A 382 -6.92 3.80 -1.87
C TRP A 382 -8.38 3.43 -2.08
N PHE A 383 -8.85 2.35 -1.44
CA PHE A 383 -10.27 1.98 -1.49
C PHE A 383 -11.17 3.04 -0.86
N LEU A 384 -10.77 3.63 0.26
CA LEU A 384 -11.50 4.73 0.91
C LEU A 384 -11.55 5.99 0.03
N ALA A 385 -10.47 6.30 -0.68
CA ALA A 385 -10.40 7.44 -1.59
C ALA A 385 -11.20 7.23 -2.89
N SER A 386 -11.51 5.99 -3.27
CA SER A 386 -12.19 5.64 -4.52
C SER A 386 -13.47 6.46 -4.81
N PRO A 387 -14.49 6.49 -3.93
CA PRO A 387 -15.71 7.26 -4.18
C PRO A 387 -15.43 8.77 -4.30
N LEU A 388 -14.50 9.31 -3.50
CA LEU A 388 -14.11 10.72 -3.57
C LEU A 388 -13.45 11.05 -4.92
N LEU A 389 -12.50 10.22 -5.35
CA LEU A 389 -11.84 10.37 -6.64
C LEU A 389 -12.82 10.25 -7.81
N THR A 390 -13.80 9.32 -7.74
CA THR A 390 -14.85 9.20 -8.77
C THR A 390 -15.72 10.46 -8.83
N ALA A 391 -16.14 11.00 -7.68
CA ALA A 391 -16.98 12.19 -7.62
C ALA A 391 -16.24 13.44 -8.12
N VAL A 392 -14.95 13.61 -7.77
CA VAL A 392 -14.09 14.69 -8.29
C VAL A 392 -13.92 14.56 -9.81
N ALA A 393 -13.65 13.36 -10.31
CA ALA A 393 -13.48 13.13 -11.74
C ALA A 393 -14.78 13.40 -12.54
N LEU A 394 -15.94 12.96 -12.03
CA LEU A 394 -17.24 13.25 -12.62
C LEU A 394 -17.55 14.77 -12.60
N THR A 395 -17.26 15.44 -11.49
CA THR A 395 -17.41 16.91 -11.38
C THR A 395 -16.61 17.62 -12.46
N ALA A 396 -15.33 17.28 -12.62
CA ALA A 396 -14.46 17.85 -13.64
C ALA A 396 -14.94 17.52 -15.05
N SER A 397 -15.42 16.31 -15.29
CA SER A 397 -15.91 15.85 -16.61
C SER A 397 -17.21 16.53 -17.02
N PHE A 398 -18.14 16.73 -16.09
CA PHE A 398 -19.38 17.48 -16.33
C PHE A 398 -19.12 18.98 -16.52
N ALA A 399 -18.20 19.55 -15.74
CA ALA A 399 -17.79 20.93 -15.93
C ALA A 399 -17.13 21.15 -17.30
N ALA A 400 -16.28 20.23 -17.74
CA ALA A 400 -15.62 20.31 -19.04
C ALA A 400 -16.56 20.11 -20.24
N THR A 401 -17.78 19.63 -20.03
CA THR A 401 -18.80 19.39 -21.08
C THR A 401 -19.99 20.33 -20.98
N ASP A 402 -19.86 21.44 -20.27
CA ASP A 402 -20.91 22.45 -20.05
C ASP A 402 -22.17 21.95 -19.30
N HIS A 403 -22.11 20.78 -18.68
CA HIS A 403 -23.18 20.24 -17.83
C HIS A 403 -23.08 20.77 -16.39
N MET A 404 -23.18 22.09 -16.22
CA MET A 404 -22.93 22.79 -14.95
C MET A 404 -23.82 22.31 -13.81
N VAL A 405 -25.10 22.02 -14.07
CA VAL A 405 -26.02 21.53 -13.02
C VAL A 405 -25.55 20.18 -12.47
N ALA A 406 -25.19 19.23 -13.34
CA ALA A 406 -24.65 17.94 -12.92
C ALA A 406 -23.30 18.09 -12.21
N ALA A 407 -22.45 19.02 -12.66
CA ALA A 407 -21.18 19.34 -12.01
C ALA A 407 -21.39 19.86 -10.57
N VAL A 408 -22.36 20.75 -10.35
CA VAL A 408 -22.68 21.27 -9.01
C VAL A 408 -23.18 20.16 -8.08
N TRP A 409 -24.06 19.27 -8.58
CA TRP A 409 -24.50 18.10 -7.79
C TRP A 409 -23.35 17.15 -7.46
N ALA A 410 -22.49 16.85 -8.42
CA ALA A 410 -21.30 16.03 -8.20
C ALA A 410 -20.34 16.68 -7.18
N ALA A 411 -20.15 18.00 -7.24
CA ALA A 411 -19.39 18.76 -6.25
C ALA A 411 -20.05 18.69 -4.86
N GLY A 412 -21.39 18.75 -4.79
CA GLY A 412 -22.15 18.52 -3.56
C GLY A 412 -21.90 17.13 -2.96
N VAL A 413 -21.81 16.09 -3.81
CA VAL A 413 -21.43 14.74 -3.37
C VAL A 413 -20.00 14.70 -2.84
N VAL A 414 -19.05 15.39 -3.48
CA VAL A 414 -17.68 15.52 -2.97
C VAL A 414 -17.68 16.11 -1.56
N VAL A 415 -18.41 17.21 -1.34
CA VAL A 415 -18.55 17.84 -0.01
C VAL A 415 -19.22 16.91 1.00
N GLY A 416 -20.26 16.17 0.60
CA GLY A 416 -20.92 15.19 1.46
C GLY A 416 -19.99 14.05 1.87
N LEU A 417 -19.22 13.50 0.92
CA LEU A 417 -18.24 12.44 1.18
C LEU A 417 -17.09 12.91 2.07
N THR A 418 -16.57 14.12 1.86
CA THR A 418 -15.52 14.67 2.75
C THR A 418 -16.03 14.90 4.17
N ALA A 419 -17.25 15.41 4.32
CA ALA A 419 -17.87 15.55 5.64
C ALA A 419 -18.04 14.19 6.34
N LEU A 420 -18.49 13.16 5.62
CA LEU A 420 -18.60 11.79 6.16
C LEU A 420 -17.24 11.24 6.60
N LEU A 421 -16.18 11.47 5.81
CA LEU A 421 -14.82 11.05 6.17
C LEU A 421 -14.32 11.75 7.43
N ILE A 422 -14.55 13.06 7.56
CA ILE A 422 -14.18 13.82 8.76
C ILE A 422 -14.93 13.30 9.99
N ILE A 423 -16.25 13.09 9.88
CA ILE A 423 -17.09 12.55 10.96
C ILE A 423 -16.58 11.15 11.36
N ALA A 424 -16.32 10.27 10.39
CA ALA A 424 -15.80 8.94 10.65
C ALA A 424 -14.41 8.96 11.33
N GLY A 425 -13.54 9.91 10.96
CA GLY A 425 -12.23 10.10 11.57
C GLY A 425 -12.31 10.53 13.04
N VAL A 426 -13.27 11.39 13.38
CA VAL A 426 -13.48 11.85 14.77
C VAL A 426 -14.18 10.78 15.62
N ALA A 427 -15.10 10.01 15.04
CA ALA A 427 -15.93 9.07 15.78
C ALA A 427 -15.20 7.82 16.32
N THR A 428 -13.89 7.64 16.02
CA THR A 428 -13.05 6.48 16.43
C THR A 428 -13.84 5.17 16.52
N PRO A 429 -14.33 4.64 15.38
CA PRO A 429 -15.30 3.55 15.40
C PRO A 429 -14.74 2.31 16.10
N GLY A 430 -15.44 1.88 17.15
CA GLY A 430 -15.10 0.66 17.89
C GLY A 430 -15.24 -0.62 17.06
N ALA A 431 -14.69 -1.72 17.56
CA ALA A 431 -14.76 -3.00 16.87
C ALA A 431 -16.22 -3.42 16.61
N LEU A 432 -16.55 -3.72 15.35
CA LEU A 432 -17.87 -4.24 15.01
C LEU A 432 -18.13 -5.58 15.70
N SER A 433 -19.33 -5.74 16.25
CA SER A 433 -19.82 -7.03 16.73
C SER A 433 -19.94 -8.04 15.59
N ILE A 434 -19.83 -9.34 15.92
CA ILE A 434 -19.86 -10.45 14.95
C ILE A 434 -21.11 -10.39 14.04
N PRO A 435 -22.34 -10.17 14.54
CA PRO A 435 -23.52 -10.10 13.67
C PRO A 435 -23.49 -8.93 12.69
N ARG A 436 -22.99 -7.76 13.11
CA ARG A 436 -22.89 -6.57 12.24
C ARG A 436 -21.92 -6.78 11.09
N ARG A 437 -20.81 -7.49 11.32
CA ARG A 437 -19.89 -7.90 10.25
C ARG A 437 -20.60 -8.79 9.23
N GLY A 438 -21.35 -9.78 9.71
CA GLY A 438 -22.13 -10.67 8.84
C GLY A 438 -23.14 -9.93 7.96
N TYR A 439 -23.87 -8.94 8.49
CA TYR A 439 -24.79 -8.14 7.67
C TYR A 439 -24.11 -7.33 6.57
N LEU A 440 -22.95 -6.74 6.87
CA LEU A 440 -22.16 -6.02 5.87
C LEU A 440 -21.61 -6.94 4.78
N ASP A 441 -21.24 -8.18 5.13
CA ASP A 441 -20.76 -9.16 4.17
C ASP A 441 -21.88 -9.64 3.24
N ILE A 442 -23.09 -9.84 3.79
CA ILE A 442 -24.29 -10.12 2.98
C ILE A 442 -24.57 -8.96 2.03
N PHE A 443 -24.52 -7.72 2.53
CA PHE A 443 -24.76 -6.53 1.71
C PHE A 443 -23.74 -6.38 0.57
N GLU A 444 -22.45 -6.59 0.87
CA GLU A 444 -21.38 -6.58 -0.14
C GLU A 444 -21.62 -7.65 -1.22
N ASN A 445 -21.99 -8.87 -0.81
CA ASN A 445 -22.27 -9.97 -1.72
C ASN A 445 -23.49 -9.67 -2.61
N VAL A 446 -24.57 -9.11 -2.05
CA VAL A 446 -25.76 -8.70 -2.82
C VAL A 446 -25.36 -7.66 -3.89
N LEU A 447 -24.55 -6.66 -3.54
CA LEU A 447 -24.05 -5.68 -4.51
C LEU A 447 -23.25 -6.38 -5.62
N LEU A 448 -22.29 -7.23 -5.27
CA LEU A 448 -21.49 -8.00 -6.24
C LEU A 448 -22.37 -8.83 -7.19
N TYR A 449 -23.39 -9.51 -6.67
CA TYR A 449 -24.33 -10.28 -7.49
C TYR A 449 -25.15 -9.42 -8.45
N THR A 450 -25.47 -8.17 -8.10
CA THR A 450 -26.22 -7.25 -8.97
C THR A 450 -25.35 -6.55 -10.04
N ILE A 451 -24.04 -6.40 -9.79
CA ILE A 451 -23.12 -5.71 -10.70
C ILE A 451 -23.00 -6.48 -12.03
N LEU A 452 -22.78 -7.80 -11.99
CA LEU A 452 -22.58 -8.60 -13.21
C LEU A 452 -23.79 -8.56 -14.16
N PRO A 453 -25.04 -8.81 -13.72
CA PRO A 453 -26.22 -8.64 -14.58
C PRO A 453 -26.37 -7.23 -15.14
N THR A 454 -26.05 -6.20 -14.34
CA THR A 454 -26.13 -4.80 -14.77
C THR A 454 -25.14 -4.53 -15.90
N VAL A 455 -23.90 -4.99 -15.79
CA VAL A 455 -22.88 -4.88 -16.85
C VAL A 455 -23.35 -5.58 -18.13
N VAL A 456 -23.83 -6.83 -18.02
CA VAL A 456 -24.31 -7.62 -19.17
C VAL A 456 -25.48 -6.93 -19.87
N TRP A 457 -26.37 -6.31 -19.11
CA TRP A 457 -27.49 -5.52 -19.64
C TRP A 457 -27.02 -4.25 -20.33
N LEU A 458 -26.19 -3.43 -19.68
CA LEU A 458 -25.69 -2.16 -20.21
C LEU A 458 -24.84 -2.31 -21.47
N VAL A 459 -24.07 -3.40 -21.57
CA VAL A 459 -23.31 -3.75 -22.78
C VAL A 459 -24.24 -4.12 -23.95
N GLY A 460 -25.50 -4.45 -23.69
CA GLY A 460 -26.47 -4.87 -24.71
C GLY A 460 -26.32 -6.33 -25.14
N LEU A 461 -25.69 -7.18 -24.33
CA LEU A 461 -25.54 -8.60 -24.67
C LEU A 461 -26.89 -9.33 -24.69
N ILE A 462 -27.78 -8.99 -23.75
CA ILE A 462 -29.13 -9.57 -23.68
C ILE A 462 -29.97 -9.14 -24.88
N SER A 463 -29.89 -7.87 -25.28
CA SER A 463 -30.59 -7.39 -26.47
C SER A 463 -30.02 -8.03 -27.74
N LEU A 464 -28.70 -8.24 -27.82
CA LEU A 464 -28.06 -8.98 -28.91
C LEU A 464 -28.59 -10.42 -29.01
N ILE A 465 -28.65 -11.14 -27.88
CA ILE A 465 -29.16 -12.53 -27.85
C ILE A 465 -30.64 -12.57 -28.24
N ARG A 466 -31.45 -11.66 -27.69
CA ARG A 466 -32.89 -11.59 -27.96
C ARG A 466 -33.20 -11.26 -29.41
N ASN A 467 -32.42 -10.38 -30.04
CA ASN A 467 -32.65 -9.91 -31.40
C ASN A 467 -31.93 -10.78 -32.46
N ARG A 468 -31.19 -11.82 -32.05
CA ARG A 468 -30.63 -12.80 -32.98
C ARG A 468 -31.75 -13.72 -33.44
N SER A 469 -32.33 -13.46 -34.61
CA SER A 469 -33.18 -14.46 -35.28
C SER A 469 -32.35 -15.69 -35.64
N PRO A 470 -32.90 -16.92 -35.58
CA PRO A 470 -32.22 -18.07 -36.18
C PRO A 470 -32.08 -17.79 -37.68
N LEU A 471 -30.86 -17.93 -38.20
CA LEU A 471 -30.53 -17.82 -39.61
C LEU A 471 -31.22 -18.91 -40.43
#